data_AF-A0A943D2K3-F1
#
_entry.id   AF-A0A943D2K3-F1
#
_cell.length_a   1.000
_cell.length_b   1.000
_cell.length_c   1.000
_cell.angle_alpha   90.00
_cell.angle_beta   90.00
_cell.angle_gamma   90.00
#
_symmetry.space_group_name_H-M   'P 1'
#
loop_
_entity.id
_entity.type
_entity.pdbx_description
1 polymer ?
#
loop_
_entity_poly.entity_id
_entity_poly.type
_entity_poly.pdbx_seq_one_letter_code
_entity_poly.pdbx_strand_id
1 'polypeptide(L)'
;MSRKTWTYEVDKTKHILKNNEFISEEGEVIKLHDKTLENVAMNIVNYKEDEEEKKQNIKKYYYDKECAENEIVNKLGNFYFSFYNNLPKIEKQYLFRFIFMSTYIKYEDNRMMLKEDNNRYKLIKESELQEILKLSKSEYYRTKNALLDNNLIFIDDNDSVHINNKISAFKSIDNKKNTYTRIFKNTIRELYNRSLAREHKRLFIFIDLLPYINFNLNIICFNPSEVSPELIEPMTIKDIQKVLGDNADKNIARFKNTLLNTFVHNEKVIMIVKDFEKEFLVINPKMYYKGNKTEDLNYLINLFSV
;
A
#
# COMPACT_ATOMS: atom_id res chain seq x y z
N MET A 1 -26.28 -12.78 20.58
CA MET A 1 -27.70 -12.54 20.94
C MET A 1 -27.91 -12.70 22.45
N SER A 2 -28.96 -12.15 23.07
CA SER A 2 -29.26 -12.41 24.50
C SER A 2 -29.89 -13.81 24.67
N ARG A 3 -29.68 -14.47 25.83
CA ARG A 3 -30.22 -15.82 26.08
C ARG A 3 -31.74 -15.91 25.91
N LYS A 4 -32.49 -14.87 26.29
CA LYS A 4 -33.95 -14.79 26.11
C LYS A 4 -34.36 -14.67 24.64
N THR A 5 -33.59 -13.95 23.84
CA THR A 5 -33.85 -13.73 22.40
C THR A 5 -33.52 -14.97 21.59
N TRP A 6 -32.46 -15.70 21.97
CA TRP A 6 -32.07 -16.95 21.32
C TRP A 6 -33.13 -18.04 21.51
N THR A 7 -33.62 -18.22 22.74
CA THR A 7 -34.71 -19.18 23.03
C THR A 7 -35.96 -18.88 22.21
N TYR A 8 -36.34 -17.60 22.09
CA TYR A 8 -37.49 -17.19 21.28
C TYR A 8 -37.33 -17.52 19.78
N GLU A 9 -36.16 -17.28 19.19
CA GLU A 9 -35.92 -17.59 17.77
C GLU A 9 -35.82 -19.10 17.49
N VAL A 10 -35.31 -19.89 18.46
CA VAL A 10 -35.36 -21.36 18.39
C VAL A 10 -36.81 -21.86 18.44
N ASP A 11 -37.62 -21.36 19.36
CA ASP A 11 -39.03 -21.75 19.47
C ASP A 11 -39.83 -21.39 18.21
N LYS A 12 -39.59 -20.19 17.67
CA LYS A 12 -40.20 -19.73 16.41
C LYS A 12 -39.77 -20.59 15.22
N THR A 13 -38.49 -20.89 15.09
CA THR A 13 -37.95 -21.74 14.01
C THR A 13 -38.48 -23.17 14.13
N LYS A 14 -38.56 -23.71 15.34
CA LYS A 14 -39.17 -25.03 15.63
C LYS A 14 -40.64 -25.05 15.23
N HIS A 15 -41.40 -23.99 15.51
CA HIS A 15 -42.80 -23.89 15.12
C HIS A 15 -42.99 -23.88 13.59
N ILE A 16 -42.12 -23.17 12.87
CA ILE A 16 -42.11 -23.16 11.39
C ILE A 16 -41.79 -24.56 10.85
N LEU A 17 -40.76 -25.23 11.39
CA LEU A 17 -40.37 -26.58 10.98
C LEU A 17 -41.51 -27.60 11.21
N LYS A 18 -42.26 -27.46 12.31
CA LYS A 18 -43.38 -28.35 12.65
C LYS A 18 -44.56 -28.25 11.66
N ASN A 19 -44.71 -27.11 10.99
CA ASN A 19 -45.77 -26.86 10.02
C ASN A 19 -45.39 -27.24 8.57
N ASN A 20 -44.19 -27.81 8.36
CA ASN A 20 -43.71 -28.27 7.06
C ASN A 20 -43.61 -29.80 7.02
N GLU A 21 -43.81 -30.37 5.83
CA GLU A 21 -43.60 -31.80 5.57
C GLU A 21 -42.12 -32.07 5.26
N PHE A 22 -41.54 -33.10 5.89
CA PHE A 22 -40.19 -33.56 5.60
C PHE A 22 -40.28 -34.77 4.70
N ILE A 23 -39.51 -34.80 3.62
CA ILE A 23 -39.50 -35.89 2.66
C ILE A 23 -38.14 -36.61 2.77
N SER A 24 -38.17 -37.94 2.85
CA SER A 24 -36.97 -38.79 2.84
C SER A 24 -36.28 -38.75 1.48
N GLU A 25 -35.03 -39.21 1.40
CA GLU A 25 -34.33 -39.39 0.12
C GLU A 25 -35.05 -40.39 -0.81
N GLU A 26 -35.89 -41.27 -0.24
CA GLU A 26 -36.71 -42.26 -0.94
C GLU A 26 -38.11 -41.73 -1.30
N GLY A 27 -38.41 -40.46 -1.00
CA GLY A 27 -39.67 -39.79 -1.36
C GLY A 27 -40.82 -39.96 -0.36
N GLU A 28 -40.56 -40.51 0.83
CA GLU A 28 -41.58 -40.73 1.86
C GLU A 28 -41.75 -39.52 2.79
N VAL A 29 -42.98 -39.18 3.17
CA VAL A 29 -43.25 -38.12 4.15
C VAL A 29 -42.95 -38.62 5.56
N ILE A 30 -41.96 -38.00 6.21
CA ILE A 30 -41.51 -38.33 7.57
C ILE A 30 -42.00 -37.28 8.55
N LYS A 31 -42.52 -37.72 9.70
CA LYS A 31 -42.77 -36.87 10.86
C LYS A 31 -41.56 -36.90 11.81
N LEU A 32 -40.91 -35.75 11.98
CA LEU A 32 -39.80 -35.62 12.91
C LEU A 32 -40.31 -35.56 14.36
N HIS A 33 -39.60 -36.26 15.26
CA HIS A 33 -39.84 -36.16 16.69
C HIS A 33 -39.53 -34.74 17.20
N ASP A 34 -40.27 -34.26 18.21
CA ASP A 34 -40.16 -32.88 18.72
C ASP A 34 -38.74 -32.50 19.16
N LYS A 35 -37.99 -33.46 19.74
CA LYS A 35 -36.57 -33.27 20.11
C LYS A 35 -35.65 -33.09 18.89
N THR A 36 -35.95 -33.76 17.78
CA THR A 36 -35.21 -33.64 16.52
C THR A 36 -35.47 -32.28 15.87
N LEU A 37 -36.73 -31.82 15.87
CA LEU A 37 -37.10 -30.49 15.40
C LEU A 37 -36.38 -29.38 16.18
N GLU A 38 -36.26 -29.55 17.50
CA GLU A 38 -35.55 -28.61 18.36
C GLU A 38 -34.04 -28.54 18.04
N ASN A 39 -33.39 -29.69 17.88
CA ASN A 39 -31.98 -29.74 17.50
C ASN A 39 -31.73 -29.10 16.12
N VAL A 40 -32.60 -29.36 15.13
CA VAL A 40 -32.52 -28.75 13.80
C VAL A 40 -32.74 -27.24 13.88
N ALA A 41 -33.72 -26.77 14.66
CA ALA A 41 -33.97 -25.35 14.88
C ALA A 41 -32.75 -24.67 15.55
N MET A 42 -32.15 -25.27 16.58
CA MET A 42 -30.94 -24.76 17.22
C MET A 42 -29.79 -24.65 16.21
N ASN A 43 -29.56 -25.68 15.38
CA ASN A 43 -28.51 -25.65 14.37
C ASN A 43 -28.72 -24.53 13.34
N ILE A 44 -29.96 -24.33 12.86
CA ILE A 44 -30.30 -23.26 11.92
C ILE A 44 -30.09 -21.88 12.54
N VAL A 45 -30.52 -21.68 13.79
CA VAL A 45 -30.36 -20.39 14.50
C VAL A 45 -28.89 -20.10 14.74
N ASN A 46 -28.12 -21.07 15.25
CA ASN A 46 -26.68 -20.91 15.46
C ASN A 46 -25.93 -20.63 14.15
N TYR A 47 -26.25 -21.33 13.07
CA TYR A 47 -25.65 -21.07 11.76
C TYR A 47 -25.93 -19.64 11.25
N LYS A 48 -27.15 -19.12 11.47
CA LYS A 48 -27.50 -17.74 11.13
C LYS A 48 -26.75 -16.72 11.99
N GLU A 49 -26.60 -16.98 13.29
CA GLU A 49 -25.80 -16.13 14.18
C GLU A 49 -24.33 -16.07 13.74
N ASP A 50 -23.73 -17.21 13.41
CA ASP A 50 -22.35 -17.27 12.90
C ASP A 50 -22.18 -16.48 11.60
N GLU A 51 -23.16 -16.55 10.68
CA GLU A 51 -23.17 -15.77 9.44
C GLU A 51 -23.34 -14.25 9.69
N GLU A 52 -24.18 -13.86 10.64
CA GLU A 52 -24.34 -12.46 11.05
C GLU A 52 -23.09 -11.91 11.74
N GLU A 53 -22.47 -12.68 12.63
CA GLU A 53 -21.23 -12.32 13.31
C GLU A 53 -20.09 -12.16 12.29
N LYS A 54 -19.95 -13.09 11.33
CA LYS A 54 -18.99 -12.94 10.21
C LYS A 54 -19.24 -11.65 9.43
N LYS A 55 -20.50 -11.35 9.08
CA LYS A 55 -20.86 -10.11 8.36
C LYS A 55 -20.52 -8.86 9.19
N GLN A 56 -20.80 -8.87 10.49
CA GLN A 56 -20.46 -7.77 11.40
C GLN A 56 -18.95 -7.58 11.53
N ASN A 57 -18.19 -8.67 11.69
CA ASN A 57 -16.74 -8.66 11.76
C ASN A 57 -16.11 -8.13 10.46
N ILE A 58 -16.66 -8.53 9.30
CA ILE A 58 -16.24 -8.00 8.00
C ILE A 58 -16.55 -6.49 7.90
N LYS A 59 -17.75 -6.05 8.28
CA LYS A 59 -18.12 -4.62 8.28
C LYS A 59 -17.19 -3.81 9.18
N LYS A 60 -16.94 -4.30 10.41
CA LYS A 60 -16.04 -3.67 11.36
C LYS A 60 -14.62 -3.59 10.81
N TYR A 61 -14.11 -4.68 10.21
CA TYR A 61 -12.80 -4.69 9.56
C TYR A 61 -12.66 -3.61 8.47
N TYR A 62 -13.66 -3.47 7.59
CA TYR A 62 -13.63 -2.44 6.55
C TYR A 62 -13.75 -1.03 7.11
N TYR A 63 -14.57 -0.83 8.15
CA TYR A 63 -14.69 0.45 8.84
C TYR A 63 -13.37 0.85 9.52
N ASP A 64 -12.76 -0.05 10.30
CA ASP A 64 -11.48 0.20 10.98
C ASP A 64 -10.36 0.47 9.95
N LYS A 65 -10.36 -0.25 8.82
CA LYS A 65 -9.43 -0.02 7.70
C LYS A 65 -9.63 1.37 7.09
N GLU A 66 -10.87 1.76 6.83
CA GLU A 66 -11.19 3.08 6.27
C GLU A 66 -10.79 4.20 7.23
N CYS A 67 -11.05 4.06 8.53
CA CYS A 67 -10.58 5.00 9.56
C CYS A 67 -9.05 5.14 9.55
N ALA A 68 -8.32 4.02 9.54
CA ALA A 68 -6.86 4.03 9.50
C ALA A 68 -6.32 4.67 8.20
N GLU A 69 -6.93 4.38 7.04
CA GLU A 69 -6.54 5.00 5.78
C GLU A 69 -6.81 6.51 5.75
N ASN A 70 -7.95 6.95 6.27
CA ASN A 70 -8.27 8.37 6.42
C ASN A 70 -7.25 9.08 7.33
N GLU A 71 -6.85 8.44 8.42
CA GLU A 71 -5.84 9.00 9.31
C GLU A 71 -4.45 9.08 8.65
N ILE A 72 -4.06 8.05 7.90
CA ILE A 72 -2.85 8.06 7.06
C ILE A 72 -2.90 9.23 6.07
N VAL A 73 -4.00 9.40 5.34
CA VAL A 73 -4.16 10.48 4.36
C VAL A 73 -4.12 11.85 5.03
N ASN A 74 -4.76 12.01 6.19
CA ASN A 74 -4.75 13.27 6.94
C ASN A 74 -3.34 13.67 7.41
N LYS A 75 -2.50 12.69 7.78
CA LYS A 75 -1.15 12.96 8.31
C LYS A 75 -0.06 13.04 7.25
N LEU A 76 -0.11 12.16 6.25
CA LEU A 76 0.94 11.97 5.26
C LEU A 76 0.55 12.44 3.85
N GLY A 77 -0.73 12.75 3.64
CA GLY A 77 -1.28 13.19 2.36
C GLY A 77 -1.69 12.05 1.43
N ASN A 78 -2.05 12.43 0.20
CA ASN A 78 -2.47 11.47 -0.82
C ASN A 78 -1.33 10.55 -1.25
N PHE A 79 -1.64 9.28 -1.48
CA PHE A 79 -0.70 8.27 -1.93
C PHE A 79 -1.20 7.55 -3.19
N TYR A 80 -0.36 6.67 -3.72
CA TYR A 80 -0.77 5.58 -4.59
C TYR A 80 -0.08 4.29 -4.14
N PHE A 81 -0.61 3.16 -4.54
CA PHE A 81 0.00 1.86 -4.28
C PHE A 81 1.03 1.53 -5.36
N SER A 82 2.23 1.19 -4.92
CA SER A 82 3.31 0.70 -5.79
C SER A 82 3.51 -0.79 -5.57
N PHE A 83 3.38 -1.57 -6.65
CA PHE A 83 3.74 -2.98 -6.72
C PHE A 83 5.21 -3.08 -7.15
N TYR A 84 6.11 -2.58 -6.30
CA TYR A 84 7.53 -2.39 -6.61
C TYR A 84 8.24 -3.68 -7.09
N ASN A 85 7.76 -4.86 -6.69
CA ASN A 85 8.27 -6.16 -7.18
C ASN A 85 8.04 -6.38 -8.69
N ASN A 86 7.11 -5.64 -9.30
CA ASN A 86 6.79 -5.73 -10.72
C ASN A 86 7.59 -4.71 -11.57
N LEU A 87 8.49 -3.94 -10.96
CA LEU A 87 9.32 -2.98 -11.71
C LEU A 87 10.32 -3.73 -12.63
N PRO A 88 10.44 -3.35 -13.90
CA PRO A 88 11.36 -3.98 -14.84
C PRO A 88 12.82 -3.62 -14.50
N LYS A 89 13.75 -4.46 -14.96
CA LYS A 89 15.19 -4.23 -14.83
C LYS A 89 15.70 -3.30 -15.92
N ILE A 90 15.44 -2.01 -15.77
CA ILE A 90 15.98 -0.94 -16.61
C ILE A 90 16.75 0.07 -15.76
N GLU A 91 17.31 1.10 -16.40
CA GLU A 91 18.08 2.12 -15.73
C GLU A 91 17.24 2.88 -14.69
N LYS A 92 17.79 2.99 -13.48
CA LYS A 92 17.06 3.45 -12.30
C LYS A 92 16.55 4.88 -12.40
N GLN A 93 17.21 5.76 -13.19
CA GLN A 93 16.69 7.10 -13.43
C GLN A 93 15.35 7.10 -14.17
N TYR A 94 15.10 6.13 -15.06
CA TYR A 94 13.83 5.99 -15.76
C TYR A 94 12.74 5.49 -14.82
N LEU A 95 13.07 4.52 -13.96
CA LEU A 95 12.16 4.04 -12.93
C LEU A 95 11.79 5.13 -11.91
N PHE A 96 12.75 5.97 -11.49
CA PHE A 96 12.43 7.10 -10.60
C PHE A 96 11.48 8.11 -11.25
N ARG A 97 11.68 8.40 -12.54
CA ARG A 97 10.76 9.26 -13.33
C ARG A 97 9.39 8.63 -13.46
N PHE A 98 9.29 7.31 -13.61
CA PHE A 98 8.01 6.58 -13.58
C PHE A 98 7.29 6.68 -12.23
N ILE A 99 8.02 6.51 -11.12
CA ILE A 99 7.49 6.68 -9.75
C ILE A 99 6.97 8.11 -9.55
N PHE A 100 7.66 9.11 -10.10
CA PHE A 100 7.19 10.49 -10.12
C PHE A 100 5.94 10.69 -10.99
N MET A 101 5.91 10.16 -12.22
CA MET A 101 4.74 10.23 -13.11
C MET A 101 3.51 9.57 -12.49
N SER A 102 3.70 8.46 -11.75
CA SER A 102 2.65 7.77 -11.01
C SER A 102 1.98 8.65 -9.96
N THR A 103 2.59 9.75 -9.54
CA THR A 103 1.96 10.70 -8.59
C THR A 103 0.77 11.45 -9.20
N TYR A 104 0.64 11.48 -10.53
CA TYR A 104 -0.43 12.18 -11.24
C TYR A 104 -1.68 11.33 -11.52
N ILE A 105 -1.72 10.07 -11.09
CA ILE A 105 -2.94 9.26 -11.24
C ILE A 105 -4.02 9.69 -10.25
N LYS A 106 -5.29 9.57 -10.66
CA LYS A 106 -6.47 9.82 -9.81
C LYS A 106 -7.00 8.50 -9.23
N TYR A 107 -7.79 8.59 -8.17
CA TYR A 107 -8.47 7.41 -7.61
C TYR A 107 -9.34 6.74 -8.69
N GLU A 108 -9.22 5.43 -8.82
CA GLU A 108 -9.88 4.56 -9.81
C GLU A 108 -9.58 4.86 -11.29
N ASP A 109 -8.58 5.69 -11.57
CA ASP A 109 -8.15 6.02 -12.93
C ASP A 109 -6.64 5.76 -13.08
N ASN A 110 -6.24 5.22 -14.22
CA ASN A 110 -4.82 5.02 -14.55
C ASN A 110 -4.26 6.11 -15.47
N ARG A 111 -5.09 7.06 -15.93
CA ARG A 111 -4.65 8.23 -16.70
C ARG A 111 -3.96 9.25 -15.79
N MET A 112 -2.92 9.87 -16.31
CA MET A 112 -2.26 11.00 -15.67
C MET A 112 -3.14 12.24 -15.76
N MET A 113 -3.37 12.89 -14.63
CA MET A 113 -4.19 14.09 -14.53
C MET A 113 -3.52 15.17 -13.68
N LEU A 114 -3.65 16.42 -14.13
CA LEU A 114 -3.33 17.61 -13.34
C LEU A 114 -4.60 18.10 -12.66
N LYS A 115 -4.47 18.44 -11.37
CA LYS A 115 -5.52 19.15 -10.66
C LYS A 115 -5.45 20.62 -11.06
N GLU A 116 -6.56 21.16 -11.54
CA GLU A 116 -6.73 22.57 -11.88
C GLU A 116 -7.47 23.31 -10.76
N ASP A 117 -7.57 24.63 -10.90
CA ASP A 117 -8.42 25.46 -10.06
C ASP A 117 -9.88 24.97 -10.10
N ASN A 118 -10.61 25.17 -9.00
CA ASN A 118 -12.00 24.70 -8.82
C ASN A 118 -12.19 23.17 -8.74
N ASN A 119 -11.19 22.43 -8.26
CA ASN A 119 -11.25 20.97 -8.09
C ASN A 119 -11.52 20.18 -9.40
N ARG A 120 -11.24 20.78 -10.56
CA ARG A 120 -11.29 20.10 -11.85
C ARG A 120 -9.99 19.36 -12.11
N TYR A 121 -10.06 18.39 -13.03
CA TYR A 121 -8.91 17.61 -13.45
C TYR A 121 -8.78 17.66 -14.96
N LYS A 122 -7.58 17.99 -15.42
CA LYS A 122 -7.19 17.96 -16.83
C LYS A 122 -6.34 16.72 -17.10
N LEU A 123 -6.64 16.01 -18.18
CA LEU A 123 -5.79 14.92 -18.67
C LEU A 123 -4.44 15.48 -19.13
N ILE A 124 -3.35 14.88 -18.65
CA ILE A 124 -2.01 15.17 -19.15
C ILE A 124 -1.87 14.51 -20.52
N LYS A 125 -1.50 15.32 -21.52
CA LYS A 125 -1.20 14.86 -22.86
C LYS A 125 0.28 14.52 -23.02
N GLU A 126 0.61 13.68 -23.99
CA GLU A 126 1.99 13.32 -24.32
C GLU A 126 2.86 14.57 -24.55
N SER A 127 2.32 15.58 -25.23
CA SER A 127 3.01 16.84 -25.52
C SER A 127 3.44 17.61 -24.26
N GLU A 128 2.77 17.40 -23.12
CA GLU A 128 3.05 18.07 -21.84
C GLU A 128 4.07 17.29 -20.99
N LEU A 129 4.36 16.03 -21.32
CA LEU A 129 5.23 15.18 -20.49
C LEU A 129 6.65 15.71 -20.37
N GLN A 130 7.19 16.32 -21.43
CA GLN A 130 8.54 16.87 -21.39
C GLN A 130 8.64 17.99 -20.33
N GLU A 131 7.64 18.88 -20.30
CA GLU A 131 7.58 19.99 -19.34
C GLU A 131 7.40 19.45 -17.91
N ILE A 132 6.48 18.51 -17.72
CA ILE A 132 6.23 17.86 -16.43
C ILE A 132 7.49 17.19 -15.89
N LEU A 133 8.24 16.51 -16.75
CA LEU A 133 9.48 15.84 -16.37
C LEU A 133 10.68 16.80 -16.22
N LYS A 134 10.58 18.05 -16.72
CA LYS A 134 11.66 19.06 -16.69
C LYS A 134 12.98 18.55 -17.28
N LEU A 135 12.89 17.82 -18.40
CA LEU A 135 14.05 17.22 -19.07
C LEU A 135 14.41 17.95 -20.36
N SER A 136 15.69 17.85 -20.74
CA SER A 136 16.12 18.22 -22.09
C SER A 136 15.42 17.32 -23.12
N LYS A 137 15.29 17.81 -24.36
CA LYS A 137 14.59 17.07 -25.43
C LYS A 137 15.14 15.66 -25.60
N SER A 138 16.47 15.51 -25.67
CA SER A 138 17.13 14.21 -25.83
C SER A 138 16.85 13.26 -24.67
N GLU A 139 16.97 13.76 -23.43
CA GLU A 139 16.75 12.94 -22.22
C GLU A 139 15.27 12.57 -22.03
N TYR A 140 14.36 13.46 -22.45
CA TYR A 140 12.92 13.18 -22.51
C TYR A 140 12.62 12.01 -23.44
N TYR A 141 13.09 12.04 -24.70
CA TYR A 141 12.82 10.95 -25.65
C TYR A 141 13.40 9.62 -25.18
N ARG A 142 14.61 9.62 -24.62
CA ARG A 142 15.19 8.41 -23.99
C ARG A 142 14.33 7.86 -22.87
N THR A 143 13.86 8.74 -21.97
CA THR A 143 12.95 8.36 -20.89
C THR A 143 11.67 7.78 -21.44
N LYS A 144 10.98 8.51 -22.32
CA LYS A 144 9.69 8.13 -22.89
C LYS A 144 9.77 6.75 -23.55
N ASN A 145 10.77 6.54 -24.41
CA ASN A 145 10.95 5.27 -25.09
C ASN A 145 11.22 4.13 -24.09
N ALA A 146 12.13 4.33 -23.12
CA ALA A 146 12.37 3.32 -22.10
C ALA A 146 11.10 2.95 -21.30
N LEU A 147 10.23 3.93 -21.00
CA LEU A 147 8.97 3.69 -20.30
C LEU A 147 7.94 2.94 -21.18
N LEU A 148 7.83 3.30 -22.47
CA LEU A 148 6.93 2.64 -23.41
C LEU A 148 7.39 1.21 -23.70
N ASP A 149 8.66 1.02 -24.05
CA ASP A 149 9.26 -0.28 -24.42
C ASP A 149 9.15 -1.30 -23.29
N ASN A 150 9.10 -0.83 -22.04
CA ASN A 150 8.99 -1.67 -20.85
C ASN A 150 7.57 -1.69 -20.24
N ASN A 151 6.56 -1.23 -20.99
CA ASN A 151 5.15 -1.23 -20.60
C ASN A 151 4.91 -0.54 -19.24
N LEU A 152 5.68 0.50 -18.90
CA LEU A 152 5.48 1.28 -17.69
C LEU A 152 4.36 2.31 -17.91
N ILE A 153 4.28 2.87 -19.12
CA ILE A 153 3.23 3.79 -19.54
C ILE A 153 2.64 3.36 -20.88
N PHE A 154 1.44 3.87 -21.19
CA PHE A 154 0.80 3.76 -22.49
C PHE A 154 0.29 5.13 -22.92
N ILE A 155 0.20 5.36 -24.22
CA ILE A 155 -0.37 6.57 -24.80
C ILE A 155 -1.51 6.12 -25.71
N ASP A 156 -2.70 6.67 -25.49
CA ASP A 156 -3.87 6.34 -26.30
C ASP A 156 -4.00 7.22 -27.54
N ASP A 157 -4.99 6.93 -28.39
CA ASP A 157 -5.24 7.67 -29.64
C ASP A 157 -5.60 9.15 -29.42
N ASN A 158 -5.91 9.56 -28.18
CA ASN A 158 -6.17 10.95 -27.80
C ASN A 158 -4.95 11.62 -27.17
N ASP A 159 -3.75 11.07 -27.33
CA ASP A 159 -2.49 11.48 -26.70
C ASP A 159 -2.52 11.47 -25.16
N SER A 160 -3.50 10.80 -24.54
CA SER A 160 -3.59 10.75 -23.09
C SER A 160 -2.63 9.69 -22.54
N VAL A 161 -1.91 10.05 -21.47
CA VAL A 161 -0.86 9.21 -20.88
C VAL A 161 -1.44 8.37 -19.75
N HIS A 162 -1.23 7.06 -19.83
CA HIS A 162 -1.69 6.06 -18.87
C HIS A 162 -0.52 5.43 -18.14
N ILE A 163 -0.66 5.24 -16.83
CA ILE A 163 0.26 4.48 -15.99
C ILE A 163 -0.16 3.01 -15.99
N ASN A 164 0.81 2.10 -16.04
CA ASN A 164 0.51 0.67 -15.91
C ASN A 164 0.03 0.32 -14.49
N ASN A 165 -1.26 -0.01 -14.37
CA ASN A 165 -1.92 -0.35 -13.11
C ASN A 165 -1.44 -1.66 -12.46
N LYS A 166 -0.65 -2.48 -13.18
CA LYS A 166 0.03 -3.65 -12.61
C LYS A 166 1.27 -3.27 -11.80
N ILE A 167 1.75 -2.02 -11.93
CA ILE A 167 2.98 -1.52 -11.31
C ILE A 167 2.66 -0.39 -10.33
N SER A 168 1.81 0.56 -10.72
CA SER A 168 1.35 1.66 -9.86
C SER A 168 -0.16 1.87 -10.02
N ALA A 169 -0.91 1.88 -8.92
CA ALA A 169 -2.35 2.06 -8.95
C ALA A 169 -2.86 2.90 -7.77
N PHE A 170 -3.90 3.70 -7.98
CA PHE A 170 -4.60 4.39 -6.90
C PHE A 170 -6.07 3.97 -6.93
N LYS A 171 -6.38 2.88 -6.23
CA LYS A 171 -7.72 2.30 -6.15
C LYS A 171 -7.80 1.43 -4.90
N SER A 172 -8.99 0.98 -4.52
CA SER A 172 -9.11 -0.06 -3.51
C SER A 172 -8.36 -1.34 -3.93
N ILE A 173 -7.56 -1.90 -3.03
CA ILE A 173 -6.81 -3.15 -3.23
C ILE A 173 -7.26 -4.19 -2.22
N ASP A 174 -7.49 -5.42 -2.72
CA ASP A 174 -7.68 -6.61 -1.89
C ASP A 174 -6.32 -7.07 -1.34
N ASN A 175 -6.24 -7.17 -0.02
CA ASN A 175 -5.01 -7.30 0.79
C ASN A 175 -4.27 -8.65 0.62
N LYS A 176 -4.75 -9.54 -0.25
CA LYS A 176 -4.29 -10.95 -0.30
C LYS A 176 -2.85 -11.13 -0.76
N LYS A 177 -2.21 -10.11 -1.33
CA LYS A 177 -0.79 -10.17 -1.74
C LYS A 177 -0.04 -9.01 -1.11
N ASN A 178 0.81 -9.32 -0.12
CA ASN A 178 1.70 -8.40 0.60
C ASN A 178 2.78 -7.75 -0.28
N THR A 179 2.54 -7.51 -1.57
CA THR A 179 3.56 -7.13 -2.56
C THR A 179 3.48 -5.66 -2.97
N TYR A 180 2.81 -4.82 -2.17
CA TYR A 180 2.70 -3.39 -2.43
C TYR A 180 3.00 -2.54 -1.18
N THR A 181 3.22 -1.26 -1.41
CA THR A 181 3.34 -0.22 -0.37
C THR A 181 2.63 1.06 -0.81
N ARG A 182 2.26 1.93 0.13
CA ARG A 182 1.77 3.28 -0.20
C ARG A 182 2.97 4.19 -0.43
N ILE A 183 3.03 4.85 -1.58
CA ILE A 183 4.00 5.90 -1.88
C ILE A 183 3.26 7.25 -1.87
N PHE A 184 3.72 8.18 -1.05
CA PHE A 184 3.05 9.47 -0.87
C PHE A 184 3.45 10.47 -1.96
N LYS A 185 2.43 11.04 -2.60
CA LYS A 185 2.58 11.83 -3.83
C LYS A 185 3.38 13.11 -3.60
N ASN A 186 3.11 13.81 -2.50
CA ASN A 186 3.71 15.12 -2.22
C ASN A 186 5.22 15.00 -2.06
N THR A 187 5.66 14.01 -1.28
CA THR A 187 7.07 13.75 -1.01
C THR A 187 7.85 13.35 -2.27
N ILE A 188 7.33 12.42 -3.08
CA ILE A 188 7.96 12.06 -4.36
C ILE A 188 8.03 13.25 -5.31
N ARG A 189 6.95 14.04 -5.40
CA ARG A 189 6.92 15.24 -6.25
C ARG A 189 7.95 16.26 -5.82
N GLU A 190 8.10 16.49 -4.53
CA GLU A 190 9.10 17.43 -4.03
C GLU A 190 10.52 16.92 -4.28
N LEU A 191 10.79 15.64 -3.96
CA LEU A 191 12.09 15.03 -4.16
C LEU A 191 12.52 15.11 -5.63
N TYR A 192 11.60 14.86 -6.56
CA TYR A 192 11.83 15.02 -7.99
C TYR A 192 12.10 16.48 -8.35
N ASN A 193 11.20 17.40 -7.97
CA ASN A 193 11.27 18.82 -8.38
C ASN A 193 12.47 19.58 -7.81
N ARG A 194 13.03 19.13 -6.69
CA ARG A 194 14.24 19.72 -6.07
C ARG A 194 15.54 19.07 -6.55
N SER A 195 15.46 18.02 -7.37
CA SER A 195 16.63 17.30 -7.86
C SER A 195 16.94 17.60 -9.31
N LEU A 196 18.21 17.48 -9.67
CA LEU A 196 18.63 17.54 -11.07
C LEU A 196 18.43 16.17 -11.74
N ALA A 197 18.21 16.16 -13.06
CA ALA A 197 18.00 14.92 -13.83
C ALA A 197 19.10 13.87 -13.63
N ARG A 198 20.36 14.30 -13.39
CA ARG A 198 21.51 13.45 -13.11
C ARG A 198 21.46 12.75 -11.74
N GLU A 199 20.66 13.26 -10.82
CA GLU A 199 20.50 12.75 -9.45
C GLU A 199 19.38 11.71 -9.36
N HIS A 200 18.48 11.65 -10.35
CA HIS A 200 17.32 10.73 -10.35
C HIS A 200 17.74 9.26 -10.20
N LYS A 201 18.89 8.86 -10.78
CA LYS A 201 19.45 7.51 -10.59
C LYS A 201 19.74 7.22 -9.12
N ARG A 202 20.38 8.18 -8.43
CA ARG A 202 20.77 8.07 -7.02
C ARG A 202 19.54 8.09 -6.11
N LEU A 203 18.54 8.90 -6.43
CA LEU A 203 17.30 8.98 -5.64
C LEU A 203 16.47 7.70 -5.70
N PHE A 204 16.62 6.90 -6.75
CA PHE A 204 15.96 5.61 -6.85
C PHE A 204 16.38 4.61 -5.76
N ILE A 205 17.51 4.83 -5.07
CA ILE A 205 17.94 4.00 -3.95
C ILE A 205 16.84 3.85 -2.89
N PHE A 206 16.08 4.91 -2.61
CA PHE A 206 14.97 4.84 -1.64
C PHE A 206 13.83 3.93 -2.09
N ILE A 207 13.67 3.73 -3.39
CA ILE A 207 12.68 2.81 -3.98
C ILE A 207 13.23 1.38 -4.00
N ASP A 208 14.52 1.19 -4.31
CA ASP A 208 15.20 -0.10 -4.23
C ASP A 208 15.20 -0.68 -2.81
N LEU A 209 15.08 0.17 -1.78
CA LEU A 209 14.99 -0.25 -0.38
C LEU A 209 13.62 -0.81 0.02
N LEU A 210 12.53 -0.54 -0.72
CA LEU A 210 11.16 -0.95 -0.36
C LEU A 210 10.99 -2.42 0.04
N PRO A 211 11.66 -3.40 -0.60
CA PRO A 211 11.56 -4.80 -0.21
C PRO A 211 12.13 -5.11 1.18
N TYR A 212 12.95 -4.23 1.73
CA TYR A 212 13.70 -4.42 2.98
C TYR A 212 13.15 -3.58 4.13
N ILE A 213 11.94 -3.04 4.00
CA ILE A 213 11.40 -2.09 4.96
C ILE A 213 10.32 -2.77 5.78
N ASN A 214 10.53 -2.80 7.09
CA ASN A 214 9.57 -3.30 8.04
C ASN A 214 8.22 -2.59 7.84
N PHE A 215 7.14 -3.37 7.73
CA PHE A 215 5.84 -2.84 7.33
C PHE A 215 5.25 -1.86 8.35
N ASN A 216 5.61 -2.00 9.62
CA ASN A 216 5.02 -1.25 10.73
C ASN A 216 5.93 -0.11 11.21
N LEU A 217 7.23 -0.36 11.29
CA LEU A 217 8.20 0.54 11.90
C LEU A 217 9.12 1.24 10.89
N ASN A 218 8.96 0.97 9.58
CA ASN A 218 9.79 1.55 8.52
C ASN A 218 11.31 1.37 8.71
N ILE A 219 11.72 0.41 9.55
CA ILE A 219 13.12 0.03 9.78
C ILE A 219 13.60 -0.74 8.56
N ILE A 220 14.81 -0.46 8.09
CA ILE A 220 15.45 -1.27 7.05
C ILE A 220 15.99 -2.55 7.69
N CYS A 221 15.45 -3.71 7.31
CA CYS A 221 15.72 -5.02 7.93
C CYS A 221 15.69 -6.19 6.92
N PHE A 222 16.25 -7.32 7.32
CA PHE A 222 16.22 -8.56 6.52
C PHE A 222 14.85 -9.26 6.52
N ASN A 223 14.04 -9.02 7.56
CA ASN A 223 12.73 -9.63 7.80
C ASN A 223 11.59 -8.58 7.84
N PRO A 224 11.23 -7.96 6.71
CA PRO A 224 10.30 -6.82 6.65
C PRO A 224 8.86 -7.13 7.12
N SER A 225 8.47 -8.40 7.17
CA SER A 225 7.16 -8.84 7.66
C SER A 225 7.12 -9.13 9.16
N GLU A 226 8.24 -9.00 9.88
CA GLU A 226 8.29 -9.22 11.31
C GLU A 226 7.43 -8.18 12.05
N VAL A 227 6.57 -8.64 12.95
CA VAL A 227 5.63 -7.81 13.71
C VAL A 227 6.18 -7.51 15.10
N SER A 228 6.93 -8.45 15.68
CA SER A 228 7.57 -8.32 16.99
C SER A 228 8.81 -7.41 16.90
N PRO A 229 8.79 -6.19 17.48
CA PRO A 229 9.89 -5.24 17.33
C PRO A 229 11.25 -5.79 17.77
N GLU A 230 11.27 -6.65 18.80
CA GLU A 230 12.45 -7.29 19.37
C GLU A 230 13.10 -8.34 18.45
N LEU A 231 12.35 -8.86 17.46
CA LEU A 231 12.78 -9.87 16.50
C LEU A 231 13.14 -9.27 15.13
N ILE A 232 12.94 -7.96 14.93
CA ILE A 232 13.38 -7.29 13.70
C ILE A 232 14.89 -7.40 13.60
N GLU A 233 15.39 -7.77 12.42
CA GLU A 233 16.82 -7.94 12.10
C GLU A 233 17.31 -6.74 11.28
N PRO A 234 17.76 -5.63 11.90
CA PRO A 234 18.06 -4.40 11.18
C PRO A 234 19.31 -4.54 10.31
N MET A 235 19.29 -3.89 9.15
CA MET A 235 20.45 -3.83 8.27
C MET A 235 21.41 -2.72 8.70
N THR A 236 22.71 -3.02 8.68
CA THR A 236 23.74 -1.98 8.79
C THR A 236 23.86 -1.20 7.48
N ILE A 237 24.53 -0.04 7.50
CA ILE A 237 24.88 0.69 6.26
C ILE A 237 25.63 -0.20 5.25
N LYS A 238 26.46 -1.12 5.75
CA LYS A 238 27.24 -2.05 4.91
C LYS A 238 26.34 -3.10 4.26
N ASP A 239 25.36 -3.61 4.99
CA ASP A 239 24.37 -4.54 4.44
C ASP A 239 23.53 -3.85 3.37
N ILE A 240 23.07 -2.61 3.65
CA ILE A 240 22.34 -1.78 2.70
C ILE A 240 23.16 -1.55 1.41
N GLN A 241 24.43 -1.16 1.55
CA GLN A 241 25.34 -0.97 0.41
C GLN A 241 25.45 -2.26 -0.43
N LYS A 242 25.55 -3.41 0.24
CA LYS A 242 25.68 -4.72 -0.41
C LYS A 242 24.41 -5.12 -1.17
N VAL A 243 23.22 -4.95 -0.58
CA VAL A 243 21.96 -5.34 -1.25
C VAL A 243 21.62 -4.41 -2.43
N LEU A 244 22.05 -3.16 -2.38
CA LEU A 244 21.86 -2.20 -3.48
C LEU A 244 22.86 -2.36 -4.63
N GLY A 245 24.00 -3.03 -4.37
CA GLY A 245 25.02 -3.34 -5.37
C GLY A 245 25.52 -2.09 -6.11
N ASP A 246 25.47 -2.12 -7.44
CA ASP A 246 25.97 -1.03 -8.31
C ASP A 246 25.22 0.30 -8.17
N ASN A 247 24.07 0.31 -7.49
CA ASN A 247 23.33 1.54 -7.19
C ASN A 247 23.91 2.30 -5.98
N ALA A 248 24.68 1.63 -5.13
CA ALA A 248 25.33 2.26 -3.99
C ALA A 248 26.73 2.77 -4.36
N ASP A 249 27.15 3.88 -3.75
CA ASP A 249 28.54 4.34 -3.83
C ASP A 249 29.43 3.28 -3.17
N LYS A 250 30.51 2.86 -3.83
CA LYS A 250 31.45 1.85 -3.31
C LYS A 250 32.14 2.32 -2.03
N ASN A 251 32.31 3.63 -1.85
CA ASN A 251 32.83 4.20 -0.63
C ASN A 251 31.71 4.32 0.42
N ILE A 252 31.81 3.53 1.49
CA ILE A 252 30.79 3.43 2.54
C ILE A 252 30.49 4.78 3.22
N ALA A 253 31.49 5.64 3.39
CA ALA A 253 31.31 6.95 4.05
C ALA A 253 30.56 7.92 3.13
N ARG A 254 30.88 7.95 1.83
CA ARG A 254 30.14 8.75 0.84
C ARG A 254 28.72 8.23 0.65
N PHE A 255 28.55 6.91 0.66
CA PHE A 255 27.24 6.27 0.61
C PHE A 255 26.38 6.66 1.82
N LYS A 256 26.92 6.51 3.03
CA LYS A 256 26.27 6.93 4.28
C LYS A 256 25.87 8.40 4.22
N ASN A 257 26.79 9.28 3.85
CA ASN A 257 26.52 10.72 3.73
C ASN A 257 25.44 11.02 2.69
N THR A 258 25.42 10.32 1.56
CA THR A 258 24.40 10.48 0.53
C THR A 258 23.01 10.14 1.07
N LEU A 259 22.88 9.02 1.78
CA LEU A 259 21.61 8.62 2.39
C LEU A 259 21.16 9.67 3.41
N LEU A 260 22.00 9.97 4.41
CA LEU A 260 21.62 10.80 5.57
C LEU A 260 21.43 12.28 5.26
N ASN A 261 22.00 12.77 4.15
CA ASN A 261 21.87 14.16 3.70
C ASN A 261 20.83 14.32 2.58
N THR A 262 19.87 13.40 2.45
CA THR A 262 18.71 13.59 1.58
C THR A 262 17.53 14.14 2.39
N PHE A 263 16.94 15.24 1.92
CA PHE A 263 15.88 15.97 2.60
C PHE A 263 14.65 16.23 1.72
N VAL A 264 13.48 16.31 2.36
CA VAL A 264 12.14 16.59 1.81
C VAL A 264 11.46 17.55 2.80
N HIS A 265 11.04 18.73 2.38
CA HIS A 265 10.50 19.80 3.24
C HIS A 265 11.36 20.11 4.48
N ASN A 266 12.69 20.06 4.33
CA ASN A 266 13.70 20.18 5.41
C ASN A 266 13.70 19.04 6.44
N GLU A 267 12.90 17.99 6.23
CA GLU A 267 12.95 16.76 7.00
C GLU A 267 13.86 15.75 6.32
N LYS A 268 14.54 14.91 7.11
CA LYS A 268 15.35 13.83 6.56
C LYS A 268 14.45 12.76 5.93
N VAL A 269 14.88 12.22 4.79
CA VAL A 269 14.26 11.03 4.17
C VAL A 269 14.56 9.77 4.98
N ILE A 270 15.74 9.72 5.58
CA ILE A 270 16.24 8.58 6.34
C ILE A 270 17.02 9.08 7.55
N MET A 271 16.88 8.40 8.68
CA MET A 271 17.65 8.69 9.88
C MET A 271 18.25 7.43 10.48
N ILE A 272 19.30 7.64 11.26
CA ILE A 272 19.87 6.62 12.13
C ILE A 272 19.29 6.84 13.52
N VAL A 273 18.71 5.79 14.07
CA VAL A 273 18.29 5.73 15.48
C VAL A 273 19.30 4.88 16.23
N LYS A 274 19.70 5.36 17.41
CA LYS A 274 20.62 4.65 18.30
C LYS A 274 19.91 4.39 19.62
N ASP A 275 19.93 3.15 20.05
CA ASP A 275 19.46 2.72 21.36
C ASP A 275 20.55 1.86 22.02
N PHE A 276 21.31 2.48 22.92
CA PHE A 276 22.54 1.92 23.52
C PHE A 276 23.49 1.34 22.46
N GLU A 277 23.55 0.01 22.35
CA GLU A 277 24.42 -0.74 21.42
C GLU A 277 23.77 -0.99 20.05
N LYS A 278 22.47 -0.71 19.88
CA LYS A 278 21.74 -0.95 18.64
C LYS A 278 21.69 0.31 17.79
N GLU A 279 22.19 0.23 16.56
CA GLU A 279 22.04 1.25 15.52
C GLU A 279 21.15 0.68 14.41
N PHE A 280 20.10 1.40 14.03
CA PHE A 280 19.25 1.01 12.91
C PHE A 280 18.79 2.21 12.09
N LEU A 281 18.43 1.95 10.84
CA LEU A 281 17.99 2.97 9.89
C LEU A 281 16.48 2.94 9.72
N VAL A 282 15.86 4.11 9.83
CA VAL A 282 14.41 4.30 9.66
C VAL A 282 14.17 5.24 8.49
N ILE A 283 13.21 4.90 7.63
CA ILE A 283 12.75 5.78 6.54
C ILE A 283 11.55 6.60 7.01
N ASN A 284 11.56 7.90 6.67
CA ASN A 284 10.48 8.82 6.95
C ASN A 284 9.15 8.28 6.38
N PRO A 285 8.09 8.09 7.20
CA PRO A 285 6.82 7.55 6.73
C PRO A 285 6.14 8.44 5.69
N LYS A 286 6.50 9.73 5.60
CA LYS A 286 6.04 10.63 4.53
C LYS A 286 6.56 10.23 3.15
N MET A 287 7.57 9.37 3.01
CA MET A 287 7.98 8.82 1.71
C MET A 287 7.09 7.66 1.30
N TYR A 288 6.97 6.67 2.18
CA TYR A 288 6.13 5.49 2.01
C TYR A 288 5.84 4.83 3.34
N TYR A 289 4.70 4.14 3.41
CA TYR A 289 4.26 3.44 4.62
C TYR A 289 3.30 2.30 4.24
N LYS A 290 3.53 1.10 4.79
CA LYS A 290 2.70 -0.07 4.48
C LYS A 290 1.74 -0.44 5.60
N GLY A 291 2.06 -0.10 6.84
CA GLY A 291 1.27 -0.42 8.01
C GLY A 291 -0.12 0.23 7.97
N ASN A 292 -0.97 -0.25 8.88
CA ASN A 292 -2.32 0.30 9.11
C ASN A 292 -2.55 0.61 10.59
N LYS A 293 -1.52 0.49 11.43
CA LYS A 293 -1.61 0.80 12.86
C LYS A 293 -1.28 2.27 13.08
N THR A 294 -2.28 3.02 13.52
CA THR A 294 -2.15 4.45 13.81
C THR A 294 -1.07 4.76 14.85
N GLU A 295 -0.94 3.94 15.88
CA GLU A 295 0.03 4.13 16.96
C GLU A 295 1.47 4.06 16.43
N ASP A 296 1.78 3.02 15.65
CA ASP A 296 3.08 2.87 14.99
C ASP A 296 3.38 4.08 14.09
N LEU A 297 2.40 4.51 13.30
CA LEU A 297 2.53 5.68 12.43
C LEU A 297 2.81 6.96 13.22
N ASN A 298 2.11 7.19 14.33
CA ASN A 298 2.32 8.35 15.19
C ASN A 298 3.73 8.39 15.76
N TYR A 299 4.21 7.24 16.24
CA TYR A 299 5.57 7.11 16.72
C TYR A 299 6.58 7.50 15.63
N LEU A 300 6.40 6.99 14.41
CA LEU A 300 7.29 7.32 13.28
C LEU A 300 7.24 8.79 12.87
N ILE A 301 6.05 9.41 12.82
CA ILE A 301 5.94 10.85 12.50
C ILE A 301 6.64 11.69 13.55
N ASN A 302 6.40 11.40 14.83
CA ASN A 302 7.00 12.13 15.93
C ASN A 302 8.52 12.00 15.89
N LEU A 303 9.06 10.81 15.60
CA LEU A 303 10.50 10.57 15.49
C LEU A 303 11.21 11.49 14.48
N PHE A 304 10.54 11.83 13.37
CA PHE A 304 11.08 12.74 12.34
C PHE A 304 10.78 14.23 12.58
N SER A 305 10.01 14.56 13.62
CA SER A 305 9.63 15.93 13.97
C SER A 305 10.48 16.55 15.10
N VAL A 306 11.46 15.80 15.63
CA VAL A 306 12.33 16.20 16.76
C VAL A 306 13.52 17.04 16.31
#